data_AF-A0AAC9CZ57-F1
#
_entry.id   AF-A0AAC9CZ57-F1
#
_cell.length_a   1.000
_cell.length_b   1.000
_cell.length_c   1.000
_cell.angle_alpha   90.00
_cell.angle_beta   90.00
_cell.angle_gamma   90.00
#
_symmetry.space_group_name_H-M   'P 1'
#
loop_
_entity.id
_entity.type
_entity.pdbx_description
1 polymer ?
#
loop_
_entity_poly.entity_id
_entity_poly.type
_entity_poly.pdbx_seq_one_letter_code
_entity_poly.pdbx_strand_id
1 'polypeptide(L)'
;MFKWFLSKKKESKSSEKFECAEEPKPTEKTVSVQNKFDTNKMDWLINDSLLAFMPRELFMHYSDANTAPDPQDPSWQNQGLYFWKEKEAFENKSLPEFFETMDQKLFIINEVPDYISLVSGKAMPWFGMPGGGEKFFFRYDETTPVTLEEAHKLNIINYVEIVELNQDNLSVLNDRDNYCFLIDPYEVKYEDQLFYLNGEKISLAELYQKKKLLVLSVE
;
A
#
# COMPACT_ATOMS: atom_id res chain seq x y z
N MET A 1 0.94 -39.68 -68.83
CA MET A 1 1.99 -39.81 -69.87
C MET A 1 2.14 -38.47 -70.60
N PHE A 2 3.38 -38.06 -70.79
CA PHE A 2 3.89 -36.86 -71.48
C PHE A 2 2.92 -36.12 -72.43
N LYS A 3 2.85 -34.79 -72.30
CA LYS A 3 2.77 -33.92 -73.47
C LYS A 3 3.45 -32.57 -73.22
N TRP A 4 4.39 -32.33 -74.12
CA TRP A 4 5.32 -31.21 -74.25
C TRP A 4 4.66 -30.10 -75.10
N PHE A 5 4.94 -28.86 -74.68
CA PHE A 5 4.77 -27.52 -75.26
C PHE A 5 4.49 -27.31 -76.77
N LEU A 6 3.77 -26.22 -77.08
CA LEU A 6 4.20 -25.02 -77.86
C LEU A 6 2.96 -24.17 -78.23
N SER A 7 2.79 -22.97 -77.65
CA SER A 7 3.23 -21.65 -78.14
C SER A 7 2.32 -20.99 -79.20
N LYS A 8 1.69 -19.86 -78.86
CA LYS A 8 1.94 -18.52 -79.47
C LYS A 8 0.94 -17.44 -79.00
N LYS A 9 1.51 -16.31 -78.52
CA LYS A 9 1.24 -14.87 -78.77
C LYS A 9 -0.24 -14.39 -78.83
N LYS A 10 -0.64 -13.25 -78.26
CA LYS A 10 0.04 -11.94 -78.21
C LYS A 10 -0.72 -10.91 -77.34
N GLU A 11 0.06 -9.97 -76.78
CA GLU A 11 -0.24 -8.54 -76.47
C GLU A 11 -1.29 -8.20 -75.38
N SER A 12 -1.11 -7.20 -74.51
CA SER A 12 -0.12 -6.12 -74.27
C SER A 12 -0.45 -5.55 -72.86
N LYS A 13 0.30 -4.71 -72.13
CA LYS A 13 1.26 -3.65 -72.43
C LYS A 13 1.75 -3.10 -71.08
N SER A 14 3.04 -2.80 -70.95
CA SER A 14 3.62 -1.53 -70.45
C SER A 14 5.02 -1.72 -69.85
N SER A 15 6.02 -1.40 -70.68
CA SER A 15 7.35 -0.89 -70.31
C SER A 15 7.22 0.52 -69.70
N GLU A 16 8.19 1.17 -69.04
CA GLU A 16 9.66 1.14 -68.92
C GLU A 16 10.00 1.64 -67.49
N LYS A 17 10.89 1.01 -66.70
CA LYS A 17 12.37 1.18 -66.60
C LYS A 17 12.87 2.59 -66.26
N PHE A 18 13.66 2.73 -65.18
CA PHE A 18 15.10 3.09 -65.18
C PHE A 18 15.72 2.92 -63.77
N GLU A 19 17.04 2.65 -63.73
CA GLU A 19 17.85 2.06 -62.65
C GLU A 19 18.39 3.00 -61.56
N CYS A 20 18.55 2.39 -60.37
CA CYS A 20 19.63 2.45 -59.35
C CYS A 20 20.08 3.77 -58.69
N ALA A 21 19.90 3.81 -57.35
CA ALA A 21 20.88 4.28 -56.36
C ALA A 21 20.52 3.74 -54.94
N GLU A 22 21.50 3.31 -54.15
CA GLU A 22 21.40 3.08 -52.68
C GLU A 22 21.18 4.44 -51.95
N GLU A 23 20.65 4.63 -50.74
CA GLU A 23 20.37 3.90 -49.47
C GLU A 23 19.01 4.46 -48.91
N PRO A 24 18.52 4.31 -47.64
CA PRO A 24 18.97 3.53 -46.48
C PRO A 24 17.87 2.67 -45.80
N LYS A 25 18.29 1.87 -44.81
CA LYS A 25 17.42 1.07 -43.91
C LYS A 25 16.37 1.94 -43.21
N PRO A 26 15.08 1.54 -43.18
CA PRO A 26 14.10 2.18 -42.33
C PRO A 26 14.33 1.72 -40.88
N THR A 27 14.64 2.69 -40.03
CA THR A 27 14.61 2.56 -38.58
C THR A 27 13.16 2.31 -38.16
N GLU A 28 12.87 1.12 -37.65
CA GLU A 28 11.68 0.88 -36.84
C GLU A 28 11.76 1.80 -35.62
N LYS A 29 11.03 2.92 -35.67
CA LYS A 29 10.65 3.64 -34.47
C LYS A 29 9.64 2.76 -33.75
N THR A 30 10.14 1.89 -32.88
CA THR A 30 9.36 1.36 -31.77
C THR A 30 8.89 2.56 -30.96
N VAL A 31 7.67 3.01 -31.23
CA VAL A 31 6.98 3.94 -30.35
C VAL A 31 6.72 3.15 -29.08
N SER A 32 7.62 3.28 -28.12
CA SER A 32 7.36 2.91 -26.74
C SER A 32 6.14 3.72 -26.31
N VAL A 33 4.98 3.08 -26.30
CA VAL A 33 3.80 3.59 -25.60
C VAL A 33 4.21 3.58 -24.12
N GLN A 34 4.77 4.70 -23.67
CA GLN A 34 4.73 5.02 -22.26
C GLN A 34 3.24 5.11 -21.93
N ASN A 35 2.71 4.07 -21.29
CA ASN A 35 1.39 4.11 -20.66
C ASN A 35 1.40 5.27 -19.68
N LYS A 36 1.01 6.45 -20.15
CA LYS A 36 0.69 7.58 -19.27
C LYS A 36 -0.45 7.07 -18.40
N PHE A 37 -0.17 7.00 -17.11
CA PHE A 37 -1.14 6.66 -16.10
C PHE A 37 -2.34 7.61 -16.28
N ASP A 38 -3.49 7.09 -16.72
CA ASP A 38 -4.70 7.90 -16.89
C ASP A 38 -5.29 8.16 -15.50
N THR A 39 -4.73 9.16 -14.84
CA THR A 39 -5.14 9.64 -13.51
C THR A 39 -6.63 9.92 -13.46
N ASN A 40 -7.23 10.40 -14.56
CA ASN A 40 -8.65 10.71 -14.60
C ASN A 40 -9.53 9.46 -14.44
N LYS A 41 -9.10 8.32 -15.01
CA LYS A 41 -9.82 7.05 -14.87
C LYS A 41 -9.72 6.51 -13.44
N MET A 42 -8.53 6.57 -12.84
CA MET A 42 -8.32 6.12 -11.46
C MET A 42 -9.09 6.98 -10.47
N ASP A 43 -9.02 8.31 -10.60
CA ASP A 43 -9.74 9.24 -9.74
C ASP A 43 -11.25 9.00 -9.79
N TRP A 44 -11.78 8.76 -10.99
CA TRP A 44 -13.19 8.40 -11.16
C TRP A 44 -13.54 7.09 -10.42
N LEU A 45 -12.73 6.04 -10.59
CA LEU A 45 -12.96 4.75 -9.94
C LEU A 45 -12.84 4.81 -8.41
N ILE A 46 -11.92 5.62 -7.87
CA ILE A 46 -11.80 5.80 -6.41
C ILE A 46 -13.05 6.49 -5.86
N ASN A 47 -13.54 7.51 -6.55
CA ASN A 47 -14.74 8.23 -6.12
C ASN A 47 -16.03 7.41 -6.25
N ASP A 48 -16.09 6.49 -7.23
CA ASP A 48 -17.22 5.59 -7.47
C ASP A 48 -17.10 4.24 -6.72
N SER A 49 -16.00 4.05 -5.99
CA SER A 49 -15.70 2.80 -5.31
C SER A 49 -16.76 2.41 -4.28
N LEU A 50 -16.98 1.10 -4.16
CA LEU A 50 -17.94 0.52 -3.21
C LEU A 50 -17.28 0.03 -1.91
N LEU A 51 -15.97 0.27 -1.75
CA LEU A 51 -15.23 -0.17 -0.56
C LEU A 51 -15.81 0.44 0.71
N ALA A 52 -15.85 -0.36 1.76
CA ALA A 52 -16.27 0.12 3.08
C ALA A 52 -15.20 1.05 3.67
N PHE A 53 -15.64 2.08 4.39
CA PHE A 53 -14.76 2.95 5.15
C PHE A 53 -14.47 2.38 6.53
N MET A 54 -13.22 2.50 6.92
CA MET A 54 -12.70 2.13 8.22
C MET A 54 -12.05 3.37 8.85
N PRO A 55 -12.79 4.13 9.68
CA PRO A 55 -12.28 5.35 10.30
C PRO A 55 -11.43 5.01 11.53
N ARG A 56 -10.16 4.62 11.31
CA ARG A 56 -9.24 4.15 12.36
C ARG A 56 -7.84 4.71 12.15
N GLU A 57 -7.07 4.78 13.22
CA GLU A 57 -5.63 5.03 13.14
C GLU A 57 -4.88 3.75 12.71
N LEU A 58 -3.77 3.94 12.01
CA LEU A 58 -2.86 2.85 11.62
C LEU A 58 -1.68 2.77 12.57
N PHE A 59 -1.40 1.56 13.04
CA PHE A 59 -0.30 1.26 13.94
C PHE A 59 0.70 0.33 13.27
N MET A 60 1.91 0.29 13.82
CA MET A 60 2.98 -0.57 13.37
C MET A 60 3.76 -1.15 14.53
N HIS A 61 4.30 -2.35 14.32
CA HIS A 61 5.36 -2.90 15.15
C HIS A 61 6.43 -3.54 14.28
N TYR A 62 7.64 -3.67 14.83
CA TYR A 62 8.71 -4.38 14.16
C TYR A 62 8.55 -5.88 14.34
N SER A 63 8.94 -6.66 13.34
CA SER A 63 8.77 -8.10 13.37
C SER A 63 9.94 -8.79 12.68
N ASP A 64 10.49 -9.82 13.32
CA ASP A 64 11.35 -10.82 12.67
C ASP A 64 10.77 -12.21 12.95
N ALA A 65 10.42 -12.92 11.88
CA ALA A 65 9.83 -14.26 11.96
C ALA A 65 10.75 -15.30 12.63
N ASN A 66 12.06 -15.02 12.71
CA ASN A 66 13.05 -15.91 13.29
C ASN A 66 13.37 -15.62 14.76
N THR A 67 12.89 -14.49 15.30
CA THR A 67 13.15 -14.11 16.68
C THR A 67 12.29 -14.96 17.63
N ALA A 68 12.95 -15.68 18.54
CA ALA A 68 12.26 -16.48 19.55
C ALA A 68 11.65 -15.57 20.65
N PRO A 69 10.47 -15.90 21.20
CA PRO A 69 9.90 -15.15 22.30
C PRO A 69 10.76 -15.16 23.57
N ASP A 70 11.14 -13.96 24.04
CA ASP A 70 11.84 -13.77 25.30
C ASP A 70 11.33 -12.51 26.05
N PRO A 71 10.46 -12.68 27.06
CA PRO A 71 9.94 -11.58 27.86
C PRO A 71 10.99 -10.77 28.63
N GLN A 72 12.24 -11.23 28.73
CA GLN A 72 13.33 -10.51 29.39
C GLN A 72 14.27 -9.81 28.40
N ASP A 73 14.15 -10.07 27.10
CA ASP A 73 14.93 -9.40 26.06
C ASP A 73 14.22 -8.12 25.59
N PRO A 74 14.79 -6.92 25.81
CA PRO A 74 14.24 -5.67 25.31
C PRO A 74 14.04 -5.65 23.79
N SER A 75 14.88 -6.36 23.03
CA SER A 75 14.77 -6.42 21.57
C SER A 75 13.52 -7.18 21.16
N TRP A 76 13.26 -8.33 21.78
CA TRP A 76 12.00 -9.05 21.58
C TRP A 76 10.80 -8.23 22.06
N GLN A 77 10.87 -7.58 23.23
CA GLN A 77 9.74 -6.78 23.72
C GLN A 77 9.31 -5.67 22.74
N ASN A 78 10.27 -5.04 22.06
CA ASN A 78 9.98 -4.03 21.03
C ASN A 78 9.36 -4.61 19.74
N GLN A 79 9.42 -5.92 19.55
CA GLN A 79 8.75 -6.62 18.46
C GLN A 79 7.41 -7.22 18.88
N GLY A 80 7.35 -7.84 20.07
CA GLY A 80 6.22 -8.65 20.51
C GLY A 80 5.21 -7.94 21.41
N LEU A 81 5.58 -6.82 22.05
CA LEU A 81 4.74 -6.12 23.03
C LEU A 81 4.47 -4.66 22.62
N TYR A 82 5.52 -3.96 22.22
CA TYR A 82 5.43 -2.53 21.94
C TYR A 82 5.09 -2.24 20.49
N PHE A 83 4.32 -1.18 20.29
CA PHE A 83 3.95 -0.70 18.97
C PHE A 83 3.79 0.81 18.97
N TRP A 84 3.68 1.37 17.77
CA TRP A 84 3.72 2.80 17.51
C TRP A 84 2.64 3.17 16.50
N LYS A 85 2.28 4.45 16.42
CA LYS A 85 1.55 4.94 15.24
C LYS A 85 2.44 4.76 14.01
N GLU A 86 1.86 4.40 12.86
CA GLU A 86 2.63 4.11 11.64
C GLU A 86 3.53 5.29 11.24
N LYS A 87 3.01 6.53 11.32
CA LYS A 87 3.74 7.75 10.97
C LYS A 87 4.75 8.23 12.02
N GLU A 88 4.94 7.52 13.14
CA GLU A 88 5.92 7.92 14.15
C GLU A 88 7.35 7.79 13.61
N ALA A 89 8.14 8.86 13.70
CA ALA A 89 9.51 8.90 13.20
C ALA A 89 10.42 7.97 14.01
N PHE A 90 11.42 7.37 13.35
CA PHE A 90 12.29 6.37 13.98
C PHE A 90 13.05 6.93 15.19
N GLU A 91 13.57 8.15 15.07
CA GLU A 91 14.34 8.86 16.10
C GLU A 91 13.49 9.14 17.36
N ASN A 92 12.18 9.29 17.19
CA ASN A 92 11.26 9.48 18.31
C ASN A 92 10.99 8.18 19.09
N LYS A 93 11.24 7.02 18.47
CA LYS A 93 11.07 5.70 19.10
C LYS A 93 12.24 5.33 20.02
N SER A 94 13.41 5.96 19.82
CA SER A 94 14.64 5.70 20.59
C SER A 94 15.02 4.21 20.65
N LEU A 95 15.05 3.58 19.48
CA LEU A 95 15.38 2.16 19.31
C LEU A 95 16.81 2.00 18.76
N PRO A 96 17.43 0.82 18.94
CA PRO A 96 18.68 0.50 18.27
C PRO A 96 18.56 0.61 16.74
N GLU A 97 19.60 1.06 16.07
CA GLU A 97 19.64 1.29 14.61
C GLU A 97 19.22 0.07 13.78
N PHE A 98 19.48 -1.16 14.24
CA PHE A 98 19.09 -2.36 13.51
C PHE A 98 17.57 -2.51 13.32
N PHE A 99 16.75 -1.84 14.13
CA PHE A 99 15.29 -1.82 13.93
C PHE A 99 14.86 -1.01 12.72
N GLU A 100 15.67 -0.03 12.27
CA GLU A 100 15.31 0.81 11.12
C GLU A 100 15.16 -0.01 9.84
N THR A 101 15.97 -1.06 9.72
CA THR A 101 15.95 -2.00 8.58
C THR A 101 15.12 -3.26 8.83
N MET A 102 14.50 -3.40 10.01
CA MET A 102 13.68 -4.56 10.35
C MET A 102 12.31 -4.46 9.68
N ASP A 103 11.73 -5.61 9.33
CA ASP A 103 10.40 -5.65 8.75
C ASP A 103 9.35 -5.04 9.70
N GLN A 104 8.40 -4.34 9.11
CA GLN A 104 7.34 -3.64 9.83
C GLN A 104 6.00 -4.27 9.46
N LYS A 105 5.23 -4.64 10.48
CA LYS A 105 3.86 -5.10 10.30
C LYS A 105 2.90 -3.99 10.67
N LEU A 106 1.97 -3.72 9.76
CA LEU A 106 0.92 -2.74 9.95
C LEU A 106 -0.34 -3.42 10.48
N PHE A 107 -1.03 -2.74 11.38
CA PHE A 107 -2.29 -3.23 11.91
C PHE A 107 -3.19 -2.10 12.35
N ILE A 108 -4.47 -2.44 12.46
CA ILE A 108 -5.51 -1.59 13.05
C ILE A 108 -5.93 -2.17 14.40
N ILE A 109 -6.43 -1.33 15.29
CA ILE A 109 -7.10 -1.78 16.51
C ILE A 109 -8.60 -1.82 16.23
N ASN A 110 -9.21 -3.01 16.37
CA ASN A 110 -10.63 -3.24 16.13
C ASN A 110 -11.48 -2.82 17.34
N GLU A 111 -11.38 -3.59 18.41
CA GLU A 111 -12.08 -3.38 19.67
C GLU A 111 -11.21 -3.95 20.77
N VAL A 112 -11.01 -3.15 21.82
CA VAL A 112 -10.27 -3.60 23.00
C VAL A 112 -11.31 -4.00 24.04
N PRO A 113 -11.34 -5.27 24.48
CA PRO A 113 -12.32 -5.72 25.45
C PRO A 113 -12.06 -5.11 26.83
N ASP A 114 -13.09 -4.97 27.66
CA ASP A 114 -13.02 -4.28 28.97
C ASP A 114 -11.96 -4.83 29.95
N TYR A 115 -11.53 -6.08 29.77
CA TYR A 115 -10.50 -6.72 30.61
C TYR A 115 -9.06 -6.53 30.09
N ILE A 116 -8.88 -5.81 28.97
CA ILE A 116 -7.58 -5.42 28.43
C ILE A 116 -7.55 -3.90 28.33
N SER A 117 -6.42 -3.31 28.71
CA SER A 117 -6.17 -1.88 28.57
C SER A 117 -5.16 -1.62 27.46
N LEU A 118 -5.46 -0.66 26.59
CA LEU A 118 -4.46 0.02 25.76
C LEU A 118 -3.77 1.09 26.61
N VAL A 119 -2.46 1.00 26.73
CA VAL A 119 -1.66 1.95 27.52
C VAL A 119 -0.61 2.59 26.63
N SER A 120 -0.32 3.86 26.88
CA SER A 120 0.76 4.58 26.24
C SER A 120 1.74 5.19 27.23
N GLY A 121 2.96 5.40 26.78
CA GLY A 121 4.01 6.11 27.49
C GLY A 121 4.94 6.82 26.53
N LYS A 122 5.72 7.77 27.02
CA LYS A 122 6.71 8.48 26.19
C LYS A 122 8.03 7.73 26.13
N ALA A 123 8.54 7.52 24.92
CA ALA A 123 9.89 6.99 24.71
C ALA A 123 10.91 7.95 25.31
N MET A 124 11.79 7.46 26.18
CA MET A 124 12.87 8.26 26.75
C MET A 124 14.00 8.41 25.73
N PRO A 125 14.76 9.53 25.74
CA PRO A 125 15.94 9.69 24.89
C PRO A 125 16.94 8.56 25.15
N TRP A 126 17.30 7.82 24.10
CA TRP A 126 18.23 6.69 24.19
C TRP A 126 18.89 6.41 22.83
N PHE A 127 19.97 5.61 22.80
CA PHE A 127 20.75 5.30 21.58
C PHE A 127 21.18 6.53 20.76
N GLY A 128 21.38 7.69 21.40
CA GLY A 128 21.73 8.95 20.72
C GLY A 128 20.55 9.66 20.05
N MET A 129 19.33 9.16 20.23
CA MET A 129 18.10 9.70 19.67
C MET A 129 17.31 10.53 20.70
N PRO A 130 16.52 11.52 20.26
CA PRO A 130 15.77 12.41 21.14
C PRO A 130 14.58 11.74 21.84
N GLY A 131 13.99 10.70 21.27
CA GLY A 131 12.80 10.06 21.83
C GLY A 131 11.56 10.96 21.78
N GLY A 132 10.63 10.77 22.71
CA GLY A 132 9.39 11.55 22.83
C GLY A 132 8.20 11.01 22.02
N GLY A 133 8.43 9.97 21.20
CA GLY A 133 7.36 9.23 20.53
C GLY A 133 6.44 8.55 21.53
N GLU A 134 5.19 8.32 21.12
CA GLU A 134 4.21 7.61 21.95
C GLU A 134 4.33 6.10 21.72
N LYS A 135 4.79 5.39 22.76
CA LYS A 135 4.94 3.94 22.77
C LYS A 135 3.71 3.30 23.40
N PHE A 136 3.07 2.40 22.67
CA PHE A 136 1.86 1.72 23.10
C PHE A 136 2.12 0.26 23.44
N PHE A 137 1.27 -0.31 24.29
CA PHE A 137 1.17 -1.75 24.56
C PHE A 137 -0.20 -2.09 25.13
N PHE A 138 -0.56 -3.37 25.06
CA PHE A 138 -1.75 -3.92 25.69
C PHE A 138 -1.39 -4.61 27.00
N ARG A 139 -2.31 -4.61 27.98
CA ARG A 139 -2.14 -5.33 29.25
C ARG A 139 -3.47 -5.79 29.84
N TYR A 140 -3.47 -6.92 30.53
CA TYR A 140 -4.61 -7.39 31.32
C TYR A 140 -4.79 -6.59 32.61
N ASP A 141 -3.66 -6.32 33.27
CA ASP A 141 -3.57 -5.60 34.54
C ASP A 141 -2.27 -4.77 34.55
N GLU A 142 -1.91 -4.18 35.69
CA GLU A 142 -0.72 -3.32 35.78
C GLU A 142 0.61 -4.03 35.50
N THR A 143 0.65 -5.36 35.60
CA THR A 143 1.88 -6.18 35.55
C THR A 143 1.92 -7.17 34.39
N THR A 144 0.76 -7.53 33.83
CA THR A 144 0.65 -8.60 32.83
C THR A 144 0.43 -8.03 31.42
N PRO A 145 1.49 -7.94 30.58
CA PRO A 145 1.35 -7.47 29.20
C PRO A 145 0.65 -8.51 28.33
N VAL A 146 -0.05 -8.03 27.30
CA VAL A 146 -0.63 -8.85 26.23
C VAL A 146 0.29 -8.73 25.01
N THR A 147 0.70 -9.86 24.45
CA THR A 147 1.54 -9.86 23.24
C THR A 147 0.72 -9.48 22.01
N LEU A 148 1.37 -8.95 20.97
CA LEU A 148 0.70 -8.66 19.70
C LEU A 148 0.18 -9.94 19.01
N GLU A 149 0.88 -11.06 19.17
CA GLU A 149 0.41 -12.37 18.71
C GLU A 149 -0.91 -12.77 19.41
N GLU A 150 -1.00 -12.58 20.72
CA GLU A 150 -2.20 -12.84 21.49
C GLU A 150 -3.32 -11.85 21.15
N ALA A 151 -3.01 -10.56 21.03
CA ALA A 151 -3.96 -9.53 20.62
C ALA A 151 -4.58 -9.85 19.26
N HIS A 152 -3.77 -10.37 18.32
CA HIS A 152 -4.25 -10.83 17.02
C HIS A 152 -5.17 -12.06 17.14
N LYS A 153 -4.77 -13.07 17.93
CA LYS A 153 -5.61 -14.27 18.18
C LYS A 153 -6.96 -13.92 18.84
N LEU A 154 -7.00 -12.86 19.63
CA LEU A 154 -8.20 -12.35 20.28
C LEU A 154 -9.00 -11.36 19.40
N ASN A 155 -8.59 -11.13 18.14
CA ASN A 155 -9.21 -10.20 17.20
C ASN A 155 -9.26 -8.74 17.71
N ILE A 156 -8.35 -8.38 18.62
CA ILE A 156 -8.17 -7.01 19.12
C ILE A 156 -7.48 -6.15 18.07
N ILE A 157 -6.50 -6.75 17.39
CA ILE A 157 -5.83 -6.16 16.24
C ILE A 157 -6.03 -7.05 15.01
N ASN A 158 -6.07 -6.43 13.83
CA ASN A 158 -5.98 -7.13 12.55
C ASN A 158 -4.80 -6.59 11.77
N TYR A 159 -3.97 -7.49 11.27
CA TYR A 159 -2.90 -7.13 10.36
C TYR A 159 -3.47 -6.70 9.01
N VAL A 160 -2.83 -5.71 8.41
CA VAL A 160 -3.26 -5.11 7.14
C VAL A 160 -2.06 -4.80 6.27
N GLU A 161 -2.25 -4.79 4.97
CA GLU A 161 -1.26 -4.29 4.02
C GLU A 161 -1.81 -3.09 3.25
N ILE A 162 -0.98 -2.07 3.04
CA ILE A 162 -1.33 -0.95 2.18
C ILE A 162 -1.17 -1.37 0.72
N VAL A 163 -2.25 -1.26 -0.02
CA VAL A 163 -2.30 -1.59 -1.45
C VAL A 163 -2.13 -0.32 -2.26
N GLU A 164 -0.98 -0.18 -2.91
CA GLU A 164 -0.79 0.88 -3.89
C GLU A 164 -1.56 0.55 -5.17
N LEU A 165 -2.59 1.34 -5.46
CA LEU A 165 -3.38 1.20 -6.66
C LEU A 165 -2.57 1.57 -7.90
N ASN A 166 -2.66 0.75 -8.93
CA ASN A 166 -2.07 0.91 -10.24
C ASN A 166 -3.04 0.40 -11.32
N GLN A 167 -2.65 0.43 -12.59
CA GLN A 167 -3.55 0.08 -13.70
C GLN A 167 -4.03 -1.38 -13.66
N ASP A 168 -3.23 -2.27 -13.08
CA ASP A 168 -3.44 -3.72 -13.12
C ASP A 168 -4.31 -4.22 -11.96
N ASN A 169 -4.44 -3.44 -10.89
CA ASN A 169 -5.17 -3.85 -9.67
C ASN A 169 -6.42 -3.01 -9.37
N LEU A 170 -6.91 -2.18 -10.30
CA LEU A 170 -8.10 -1.32 -10.04
C LEU A 170 -9.37 -2.11 -9.68
N SER A 171 -9.42 -3.41 -9.97
CA SER A 171 -10.53 -4.28 -9.55
C SER A 171 -10.72 -4.34 -8.03
N VAL A 172 -9.67 -4.11 -7.24
CA VAL A 172 -9.76 -4.12 -5.77
C VAL A 172 -10.76 -3.09 -5.25
N LEU A 173 -11.00 -1.99 -5.98
CA LEU A 173 -11.96 -0.94 -5.60
C LEU A 173 -13.42 -1.41 -5.58
N ASN A 174 -13.70 -2.63 -6.06
CA ASN A 174 -15.03 -3.24 -6.06
C ASN A 174 -15.12 -4.48 -5.16
N ASP A 175 -14.02 -4.90 -4.54
CA ASP A 175 -13.96 -6.09 -3.70
C ASP A 175 -14.05 -5.70 -2.22
N ARG A 176 -15.28 -5.71 -1.71
CA ARG A 176 -15.63 -5.31 -0.35
C ARG A 176 -15.31 -6.37 0.70
N ASP A 177 -15.04 -7.60 0.26
CA ASP A 177 -14.83 -8.72 1.16
C ASP A 177 -13.36 -8.76 1.62
N ASN A 178 -12.44 -8.31 0.76
CA ASN A 178 -10.99 -8.37 1.02
C ASN A 178 -10.33 -6.99 1.20
N TYR A 179 -10.98 -5.91 0.77
CA TYR A 179 -10.39 -4.56 0.80
C TYR A 179 -11.30 -3.54 1.48
N CYS A 180 -10.67 -2.52 2.06
CA CYS A 180 -11.36 -1.39 2.64
C CYS A 180 -10.58 -0.08 2.45
N PHE A 181 -11.27 1.03 2.65
CA PHE A 181 -10.66 2.34 2.74
C PHE A 181 -10.35 2.67 4.19
N LEU A 182 -9.09 2.95 4.51
CA LEU A 182 -8.70 3.52 5.79
C LEU A 182 -8.65 5.03 5.70
N ILE A 183 -9.30 5.69 6.66
CA ILE A 183 -9.24 7.13 6.89
C ILE A 183 -8.91 7.38 8.35
N ASP A 184 -7.95 8.26 8.61
CA ASP A 184 -7.67 8.73 9.96
C ASP A 184 -8.75 9.75 10.39
N PRO A 185 -9.59 9.43 11.39
CA PRO A 185 -10.71 10.29 11.78
C PRO A 185 -10.24 11.58 12.47
N TYR A 186 -8.99 11.68 12.90
CA TYR A 186 -8.41 12.91 13.47
C TYR A 186 -7.93 13.89 12.39
N GLU A 187 -7.65 13.40 11.18
CA GLU A 187 -7.20 14.22 10.05
C GLU A 187 -8.37 14.59 9.12
N VAL A 188 -9.29 13.64 8.87
CA VAL A 188 -10.39 13.80 7.90
C VAL A 188 -11.73 13.64 8.61
N LYS A 189 -12.60 14.63 8.45
CA LYS A 189 -13.96 14.59 8.98
C LYS A 189 -14.94 14.10 7.93
N TYR A 190 -15.97 13.39 8.38
CA TYR A 190 -17.11 12.99 7.55
C TYR A 190 -18.40 13.51 8.18
N GLU A 191 -19.01 14.50 7.52
CA GLU A 191 -20.21 15.20 8.00
C GLU A 191 -21.14 15.43 6.81
N ASP A 192 -22.46 15.26 6.99
CA ASP A 192 -23.47 15.44 5.93
C ASP A 192 -23.14 14.73 4.60
N GLN A 193 -22.61 13.51 4.69
CA GLN A 193 -22.19 12.67 3.56
C GLN A 193 -21.02 13.23 2.73
N LEU A 194 -20.27 14.19 3.27
CA LEU A 194 -19.14 14.82 2.62
C LEU A 194 -17.88 14.66 3.47
N PHE A 195 -16.73 14.54 2.79
CA PHE A 195 -15.42 14.52 3.44
C PHE A 195 -14.82 15.92 3.50
N TYR A 196 -14.17 16.21 4.62
CA TYR A 196 -13.51 17.48 4.87
C TYR A 196 -12.09 17.27 5.39
N LEU A 197 -11.14 17.98 4.79
CA LEU A 197 -9.75 18.04 5.24
C LEU A 197 -9.44 19.49 5.58
N ASN A 198 -9.03 19.77 6.81
CA ASN A 198 -8.79 21.13 7.32
C ASN A 198 -9.99 22.10 7.13
N GLY A 199 -11.21 21.57 7.17
CA GLY A 199 -12.45 22.34 7.00
C GLY A 199 -12.88 22.57 5.54
N GLU A 200 -12.07 22.15 4.56
CA GLU A 200 -12.41 22.24 3.14
C GLU A 200 -12.98 20.91 2.63
N LYS A 201 -14.04 20.98 1.83
CA LYS A 201 -14.63 19.82 1.16
C LYS A 201 -13.60 19.20 0.22
N ILE A 202 -13.47 17.88 0.24
CA ILE A 202 -12.50 17.15 -0.56
C ILE A 202 -13.09 15.84 -1.11
N SER A 203 -12.64 15.40 -2.29
CA SER A 203 -13.04 14.12 -2.88
C SER A 203 -12.19 12.94 -2.37
N LEU A 204 -12.65 11.70 -2.59
CA LEU A 204 -11.89 10.50 -2.20
C LEU A 204 -10.60 10.36 -3.00
N ALA A 205 -10.65 10.67 -4.30
CA ALA A 205 -9.47 10.67 -5.16
C ALA A 205 -8.41 11.67 -4.66
N GLU A 206 -8.81 12.88 -4.29
CA GLU A 206 -7.89 13.87 -3.73
C GLU A 206 -7.33 13.45 -2.37
N LEU A 207 -8.14 12.83 -1.51
CA LEU A 207 -7.65 12.24 -0.26
C LEU A 207 -6.62 11.14 -0.52
N TYR A 208 -6.86 10.28 -1.50
CA TYR A 208 -5.91 9.22 -1.90
C TYR A 208 -4.59 9.82 -2.40
N GLN A 209 -4.65 10.78 -3.31
CA GLN A 209 -3.47 11.49 -3.83
C GLN A 209 -2.67 12.18 -2.71
N LYS A 210 -3.34 12.69 -1.67
CA LYS A 210 -2.71 13.31 -0.49
C LYS A 210 -2.25 12.28 0.56
N LYS A 211 -2.37 10.98 0.31
CA LYS A 211 -2.09 9.87 1.25
C LYS A 211 -2.88 9.99 2.56
N LYS A 212 -4.12 10.48 2.47
CA LYS A 212 -5.10 10.61 3.57
C LYS A 212 -6.22 9.59 3.49
N LEU A 213 -6.38 8.94 2.34
CA LEU A 213 -7.17 7.75 2.11
C LEU A 213 -6.21 6.64 1.69
N LEU A 214 -6.21 5.51 2.40
CA LEU A 214 -5.41 4.34 2.04
C LEU A 214 -6.33 3.20 1.63
N VAL A 215 -5.91 2.39 0.67
CA VAL A 215 -6.56 1.10 0.40
C VAL A 215 -5.82 0.05 1.20
N LEU A 216 -6.55 -0.68 2.03
CA LEU A 216 -6.00 -1.77 2.80
C LEU A 216 -6.51 -3.09 2.26
N SER A 217 -5.63 -4.09 2.23
CA SER A 217 -6.07 -5.49 2.32
C SER A 217 -6.09 -5.88 3.80
N VAL A 218 -7.11 -6.64 4.21
CA VAL A 218 -7.26 -7.10 5.58
C VAL A 218 -6.97 -8.60 5.59
N GLU A 219 -6.05 -9.03 6.47
CA GLU A 219 -5.76 -10.46 6.71
C GLU A 219 -6.86 -11.16 7.51
#